data_AF-A0A7K1W4H6-F1
#
_entry.id   AF-A0A7K1W4H6-F1
#
_cell.length_a   1.000
_cell.length_b   1.000
_cell.length_c   1.000
_cell.angle_alpha   90.00
_cell.angle_beta   90.00
_cell.angle_gamma   90.00
#
_symmetry.space_group_name_H-M   'P 1'
#
loop_
_entity.id
_entity.type
_entity.pdbx_description
1 polymer ?
#
loop_
_entity_poly.entity_id
_entity_poly.type
_entity_poly.pdbx_seq_one_letter_code
_entity_poly.pdbx_strand_id
1 'polypeptide(L)'
;MLATNGRTHVLFAAENRLGLKRRQRVLAWLADTGRSHTGPVRVPSFAPPADERLTHNDRVLREWLENQDNLIPVHPVDDQVAWAGEPNWTELARLVYGQPSNVFGHGNKARAEQRRQWVCEVARDPNPTIATDHGLNLRMLRAACYVFVAALTAMRDSEIHEIERGALTQYYGAPALASRKVKGDDSSPRGYWWNIEPVAQAIAVAEQLTWHDTRVFTAVTPLAGGGHGGFDAARDIDNFIATVNTNREHTGLEDIPEALVRPHMFRHTMSIIAAQEPDGEITLGLQLKHAARRAMANRTPLAYGKPDARWAKEFDNQLQVAAAKKLVSLLQARRAGQVIAVGPGAARFHAGLDKVNDVIEQSATLRVQIADERLEITLLRDEFADLHLGTVNHCLWNAPTAECQNQLPPDQRGQAPLLGACQPSRCRNSVLTLAHEPIWRMEEAALVSLLKRKLSKPRREQALARLAEVRSATAEFNKMRENA
;
A
#
# COMPACT_ATOMS: atom_id res chain seq x y z
N MET A 1 -8.20 -6.81 -71.14
CA MET A 1 -7.62 -8.16 -71.09
C MET A 1 -6.21 -8.05 -70.50
N LEU A 2 -5.98 -8.52 -69.28
CA LEU A 2 -4.65 -8.46 -68.65
C LEU A 2 -3.74 -9.50 -69.31
N ALA A 3 -2.57 -9.08 -69.79
CA ALA A 3 -1.61 -9.99 -70.41
C ALA A 3 -1.06 -10.95 -69.34
N THR A 4 -1.41 -12.22 -69.45
CA THR A 4 -0.89 -13.30 -68.59
C THR A 4 -0.07 -14.27 -69.45
N ASN A 5 0.96 -14.90 -68.88
CA ASN A 5 1.69 -15.99 -69.54
C ASN A 5 1.03 -17.37 -69.33
N GLY A 6 -0.22 -17.40 -68.86
CA GLY A 6 -0.94 -18.64 -68.56
C GLY A 6 -0.44 -19.44 -67.36
N ARG A 7 0.60 -18.99 -66.63
CA ARG A 7 1.17 -19.74 -65.48
C ARG A 7 1.34 -18.94 -64.19
N THR A 8 1.24 -17.62 -64.21
CA THR A 8 1.34 -16.80 -62.98
C THR A 8 0.46 -15.56 -63.06
N HIS A 9 -0.40 -15.34 -62.06
CA HIS A 9 -1.29 -14.17 -61.96
C HIS A 9 -0.56 -12.85 -61.63
N VAL A 10 0.78 -12.87 -61.55
CA VAL A 10 1.57 -11.84 -60.85
C VAL A 10 2.78 -11.38 -61.69
N LEU A 11 2.61 -11.28 -63.02
CA LEU A 11 3.72 -11.05 -63.96
C LEU A 11 4.41 -9.68 -63.81
N PHE A 12 3.63 -8.70 -63.33
CA PHE A 12 4.06 -7.34 -63.01
C PHE A 12 3.98 -7.04 -61.50
N ALA A 13 3.44 -7.94 -60.67
CA ALA A 13 3.23 -7.67 -59.25
C ALA A 13 4.37 -8.19 -58.34
N ALA A 14 5.31 -8.98 -58.89
CA ALA A 14 6.48 -9.46 -58.15
C ALA A 14 7.52 -8.35 -57.89
N GLU A 15 8.00 -8.26 -56.64
CA GLU A 15 9.05 -7.32 -56.20
C GLU A 15 10.48 -7.74 -56.59
N ASN A 16 10.62 -8.82 -57.36
CA ASN A 16 11.91 -9.25 -57.86
C ASN A 16 12.42 -8.36 -59.01
N ARG A 17 13.74 -8.41 -59.25
CA ARG A 17 14.44 -7.55 -60.23
C ARG A 17 13.86 -7.62 -61.65
N LEU A 18 13.30 -8.76 -62.04
CA LEU A 18 12.67 -8.96 -63.35
C LEU A 18 11.27 -8.33 -63.42
N GLY A 19 10.48 -8.39 -62.34
CA GLY A 19 9.18 -7.74 -62.22
C GLY A 19 9.28 -6.22 -62.29
N LEU A 20 10.26 -5.64 -61.58
CA LEU A 20 10.54 -4.20 -61.59
C LEU A 20 10.94 -3.70 -63.00
N LYS A 21 11.81 -4.42 -63.71
CA LYS A 21 12.17 -4.09 -65.10
C LYS A 21 10.98 -4.11 -66.05
N ARG A 22 10.05 -5.06 -65.87
CA ARG A 22 8.82 -5.13 -66.68
C ARG A 22 7.89 -3.96 -66.40
N ARG A 23 7.73 -3.54 -65.13
CA ARG A 23 6.96 -2.34 -64.76
C ARG A 23 7.53 -1.08 -65.39
N GLN A 24 8.84 -0.85 -65.27
CA GLN A 24 9.49 0.31 -65.87
C GLN A 24 9.28 0.39 -67.38
N ARG A 25 9.32 -0.76 -68.07
CA ARG A 25 9.12 -0.82 -69.52
C ARG A 25 7.68 -0.51 -69.93
N VAL A 26 6.69 -0.91 -69.12
CA VAL A 26 5.28 -0.55 -69.33
C VAL A 26 5.04 0.93 -69.03
N LEU A 27 5.65 1.47 -67.97
CA LEU A 27 5.56 2.91 -67.65
C LEU A 27 6.18 3.78 -68.75
N ALA A 28 7.33 3.37 -69.30
CA ALA A 28 7.96 4.06 -70.43
C ALA A 28 7.07 4.01 -71.69
N TRP A 29 6.47 2.86 -71.98
CA TRP A 29 5.55 2.71 -73.11
C TRP A 29 4.24 3.51 -72.94
N LEU A 30 3.72 3.63 -71.70
CA LEU A 30 2.55 4.46 -71.39
C LEU A 30 2.86 5.95 -71.56
N ALA A 31 4.07 6.39 -71.16
CA ALA A 31 4.52 7.76 -71.35
C ALA A 31 4.68 8.12 -72.84
N ASP A 32 5.14 7.17 -73.66
CA ASP A 32 5.39 7.37 -75.09
C ASP A 32 4.11 7.31 -75.95
N THR A 33 3.15 6.46 -75.57
CA THR A 33 1.92 6.23 -76.36
C THR A 33 0.70 6.99 -75.87
N GLY A 34 0.72 7.54 -74.65
CA GLY A 34 -0.42 8.23 -74.03
C GLY A 34 -1.67 7.36 -73.81
N ARG A 35 -1.58 6.04 -74.05
CA ARG A 35 -2.71 5.11 -73.98
C ARG A 35 -2.90 4.60 -72.55
N SER A 36 -3.42 5.47 -71.68
CA SER A 36 -3.87 5.10 -70.32
C SER A 36 -5.38 5.18 -70.21
N HIS A 37 -6.01 4.18 -69.60
CA HIS A 37 -7.40 4.23 -69.16
C HIS A 37 -7.42 4.14 -67.63
N THR A 38 -7.82 5.23 -66.97
CA THR A 38 -8.17 5.21 -65.56
C THR A 38 -9.57 4.64 -65.43
N GLY A 39 -9.66 3.37 -65.01
CA GLY A 39 -10.93 2.86 -64.48
C GLY A 39 -11.34 3.65 -63.24
N PRO A 40 -12.61 3.57 -62.81
CA PRO A 40 -13.05 4.22 -61.58
C PRO A 40 -12.11 3.82 -60.44
N VAL A 41 -11.68 4.81 -59.64
CA VAL A 41 -10.96 4.56 -58.39
C VAL A 41 -11.82 3.58 -57.60
N ARG A 42 -11.29 2.40 -57.31
CA ARG A 42 -11.92 1.50 -56.33
C ARG A 42 -11.95 2.25 -55.00
N VAL A 43 -13.10 2.80 -54.66
CA VAL A 43 -13.54 2.79 -53.26
C VAL A 43 -13.35 1.33 -52.81
N PRO A 44 -12.72 1.04 -51.66
CA PRO A 44 -12.64 -0.32 -51.15
C PRO A 44 -14.05 -0.84 -50.88
N SER A 45 -14.71 -1.36 -51.92
CA SER A 45 -15.85 -2.24 -51.78
C SER A 45 -15.27 -3.57 -51.37
N PHE A 46 -15.02 -3.71 -50.08
CA PHE A 46 -15.01 -5.03 -49.48
C PHE A 46 -16.38 -5.63 -49.82
N ALA A 47 -16.39 -6.79 -50.50
CA ALA A 47 -17.61 -7.58 -50.56
C ALA A 47 -18.13 -7.69 -49.11
N PRO A 48 -19.44 -7.55 -48.85
CA PRO A 48 -19.97 -7.82 -47.52
C PRO A 48 -19.41 -9.19 -47.11
N PRO A 49 -18.80 -9.32 -45.91
CA PRO A 49 -18.16 -10.55 -45.53
C PRO A 49 -19.21 -11.66 -45.68
N ALA A 50 -18.90 -12.64 -46.53
CA ALA A 50 -19.73 -13.82 -46.68
C ALA A 50 -19.92 -14.39 -45.29
N ASP A 51 -21.14 -14.29 -44.75
CA ASP A 51 -21.57 -14.56 -43.37
C ASP A 51 -20.57 -15.43 -42.57
N GLU A 52 -19.45 -14.82 -42.18
CA GLU A 52 -18.30 -15.54 -41.65
C GLU A 52 -18.56 -15.57 -40.16
N ARG A 53 -18.93 -16.75 -39.64
CA ARG A 53 -19.23 -16.93 -38.21
C ARG A 53 -18.15 -16.25 -37.36
N LEU A 54 -18.52 -15.14 -36.73
CA LEU A 54 -17.66 -14.36 -35.84
C LEU A 54 -17.06 -15.30 -34.80
N THR A 55 -15.74 -15.25 -34.64
CA THR A 55 -15.08 -16.00 -33.58
C THR A 55 -15.50 -15.47 -32.21
N HIS A 56 -15.21 -16.21 -31.14
CA HIS A 56 -15.46 -15.73 -29.79
C HIS A 56 -14.83 -14.35 -29.55
N ASN A 57 -13.56 -14.16 -29.94
CA ASN A 57 -12.85 -12.88 -29.77
C ASN A 57 -13.43 -11.73 -30.61
N ASP A 58 -14.05 -12.03 -31.75
CA ASP A 58 -14.69 -11.03 -32.61
C ASP A 58 -16.00 -10.54 -31.98
N ARG A 59 -16.81 -11.46 -31.45
CA ARG A 59 -18.05 -11.12 -30.74
C ARG A 59 -17.76 -10.30 -29.48
N VAL A 60 -16.78 -10.73 -28.69
CA VAL A 60 -16.32 -10.06 -27.47
C VAL A 60 -15.84 -8.63 -27.77
N LEU A 61 -15.07 -8.44 -28.86
CA LEU A 61 -14.61 -7.10 -29.24
C LEU A 61 -15.74 -6.18 -29.67
N ARG A 62 -16.70 -6.68 -30.46
CA ARG A 62 -17.83 -5.86 -30.93
C ARG A 62 -18.74 -5.45 -29.77
N GLU A 63 -19.08 -6.38 -28.88
CA GLU A 63 -19.86 -6.10 -27.68
C GLU A 63 -19.17 -5.07 -26.78
N TRP A 64 -17.84 -5.16 -26.63
CA TRP A 64 -17.07 -4.17 -25.88
C TRP A 64 -17.08 -2.78 -26.54
N LEU A 65 -16.94 -2.71 -27.87
CA LEU A 65 -16.96 -1.44 -28.62
C LEU A 65 -18.35 -0.79 -28.68
N GLU A 66 -19.42 -1.56 -28.54
CA GLU A 66 -20.81 -1.06 -28.54
C GLU A 66 -21.20 -0.38 -27.21
N ASN A 67 -20.46 -0.63 -26.13
CA ASN A 67 -20.69 0.03 -24.84
C ASN A 67 -20.05 1.42 -24.83
N GLN A 68 -20.88 2.47 -24.71
CA GLN A 68 -20.45 3.87 -24.73
C GLN A 68 -19.58 4.28 -23.53
N ASP A 69 -19.59 3.52 -22.44
CA ASP A 69 -18.75 3.78 -21.26
C ASP A 69 -17.31 3.26 -21.43
N ASN A 70 -17.05 2.48 -22.48
CA ASN A 70 -15.72 1.93 -22.75
C ASN A 70 -14.86 2.93 -23.53
N LEU A 71 -13.66 3.21 -23.00
CA LEU A 71 -12.69 4.13 -23.60
C LEU A 71 -11.53 3.37 -24.27
N ILE A 72 -11.24 3.72 -25.51
CA ILE A 72 -10.14 3.22 -26.32
C ILE A 72 -8.86 3.96 -25.94
N PRO A 73 -7.83 3.28 -25.44
CA PRO A 73 -6.56 3.91 -25.10
C PRO A 73 -5.84 4.33 -26.38
N VAL A 74 -5.40 5.58 -26.45
CA VAL A 74 -4.67 6.14 -27.60
C VAL A 74 -3.35 6.80 -27.15
N HIS A 75 -2.36 6.80 -28.03
CA HIS A 75 -1.09 7.49 -27.79
C HIS A 75 -1.30 9.01 -27.74
N PRO A 76 -0.82 9.73 -26.70
CA PRO A 76 -1.06 11.18 -26.56
C PRO A 76 -0.12 12.04 -27.40
N VAL A 77 1.05 11.51 -27.74
CA VAL A 77 2.12 12.20 -28.47
C VAL A 77 2.71 11.25 -29.51
N ASP A 78 3.33 11.83 -30.53
CA ASP A 78 4.10 11.07 -31.51
C ASP A 78 5.36 10.45 -30.85
N ASP A 79 5.67 9.21 -31.18
CA ASP A 79 6.87 8.47 -30.76
C ASP A 79 7.47 7.71 -31.97
N GLN A 80 8.63 7.07 -31.80
CA GLN A 80 9.34 6.34 -32.86
C GLN A 80 8.55 5.18 -33.46
N VAL A 81 7.51 4.70 -32.76
CA VAL A 81 6.77 3.48 -33.10
C VAL A 81 5.26 3.72 -33.29
N ALA A 82 4.71 4.86 -32.82
CA ALA A 82 3.28 5.19 -32.88
C ALA A 82 3.05 6.70 -33.00
N TRP A 83 1.89 7.12 -33.49
CA TRP A 83 1.52 8.54 -33.65
C TRP A 83 0.37 8.94 -32.73
N ALA A 84 0.25 10.23 -32.43
CA ALA A 84 -0.77 10.77 -31.53
C ALA A 84 -2.19 10.47 -32.03
N GLY A 85 -2.99 9.79 -31.21
CA GLY A 85 -4.33 9.30 -31.56
C GLY A 85 -4.36 7.85 -32.07
N GLU A 86 -3.22 7.20 -32.28
CA GLU A 86 -3.19 5.77 -32.59
C GLU A 86 -3.65 4.93 -31.38
N PRO A 87 -4.55 3.93 -31.56
CA PRO A 87 -4.92 3.02 -30.49
C PRO A 87 -3.72 2.24 -29.93
N ASN A 88 -3.56 2.22 -28.61
CA ASN A 88 -2.59 1.38 -27.94
C ASN A 88 -3.07 -0.08 -27.95
N TRP A 89 -2.64 -0.83 -28.96
CA TRP A 89 -3.11 -2.20 -29.22
C TRP A 89 -2.87 -3.18 -28.05
N THR A 90 -1.79 -2.98 -27.30
CA THR A 90 -1.44 -3.82 -26.14
C THR A 90 -2.38 -3.55 -24.98
N GLU A 91 -2.63 -2.28 -24.66
CA GLU A 91 -3.57 -1.90 -23.60
C GLU A 91 -5.01 -2.21 -23.97
N LEU A 92 -5.39 -2.01 -25.24
CA LEU A 92 -6.70 -2.39 -25.72
C LEU A 92 -6.95 -3.90 -25.60
N ALA A 93 -5.97 -4.74 -25.92
CA ALA A 93 -6.08 -6.18 -25.72
C ALA A 93 -6.32 -6.54 -24.24
N ARG A 94 -5.67 -5.83 -23.31
CA ARG A 94 -5.87 -6.00 -21.88
C ARG A 94 -7.23 -5.48 -21.40
N LEU A 95 -7.80 -4.46 -22.03
CA LEU A 95 -9.14 -3.92 -21.75
C LEU A 95 -10.24 -4.88 -22.19
N VAL A 96 -10.14 -5.37 -23.43
CA VAL A 96 -11.17 -6.23 -24.03
C VAL A 96 -11.09 -7.66 -23.50
N TYR A 97 -9.89 -8.22 -23.37
CA TYR A 97 -9.69 -9.66 -23.12
C TYR A 97 -9.08 -9.99 -21.75
N GLY A 98 -8.77 -8.98 -20.93
CA GLY A 98 -8.25 -9.17 -19.58
C GLY A 98 -6.80 -9.68 -19.46
N GLN A 99 -6.11 -9.96 -20.57
CA GLN A 99 -4.71 -10.41 -20.65
C GLN A 99 -4.03 -9.84 -21.91
N PRO A 100 -2.68 -9.70 -21.92
CA PRO A 100 -1.95 -9.42 -23.16
C PRO A 100 -2.22 -10.55 -24.17
N SER A 101 -2.63 -10.19 -25.39
CA SER A 101 -2.94 -11.18 -26.42
C SER A 101 -2.55 -10.69 -27.81
N ASN A 102 -2.11 -11.60 -28.67
CA ASN A 102 -1.75 -11.30 -30.07
C ASN A 102 -2.99 -11.16 -30.98
N VAL A 103 -4.16 -10.84 -30.43
CA VAL A 103 -5.45 -10.81 -31.14
C VAL A 103 -5.49 -9.69 -32.20
N PHE A 104 -4.72 -8.61 -31.96
CA PHE A 104 -4.44 -7.52 -32.90
C PHE A 104 -3.08 -7.68 -33.61
N GLY A 105 -2.36 -8.79 -33.37
CA GLY A 105 -1.01 -9.03 -33.86
C GLY A 105 -0.94 -9.49 -35.33
N HIS A 106 0.27 -9.52 -35.89
CA HIS A 106 0.50 -9.70 -37.33
C HIS A 106 0.40 -11.16 -37.84
N GLY A 107 0.09 -12.12 -36.97
CA GLY A 107 0.14 -13.56 -37.27
C GLY A 107 -1.04 -14.09 -38.10
N ASN A 108 -2.21 -13.44 -38.05
CA ASN A 108 -3.37 -13.78 -38.90
C ASN A 108 -3.92 -12.50 -39.53
N LYS A 109 -3.28 -12.08 -40.63
CA LYS A 109 -3.37 -10.73 -41.20
C LYS A 109 -4.82 -10.26 -41.39
N ALA A 110 -5.67 -11.04 -42.05
CA ALA A 110 -7.02 -10.60 -42.41
C ALA A 110 -7.93 -10.32 -41.21
N ARG A 111 -7.95 -11.19 -40.19
CA ARG A 111 -8.82 -11.01 -39.00
C ARG A 111 -8.26 -9.99 -38.03
N ALA A 112 -6.95 -9.95 -37.84
CA ALA A 112 -6.33 -8.92 -37.00
C ALA A 112 -6.48 -7.53 -37.63
N GLU A 113 -6.36 -7.40 -38.96
CA GLU A 113 -6.68 -6.17 -39.69
C GLU A 113 -8.14 -5.77 -39.53
N GLN A 114 -9.08 -6.70 -39.65
CA GLN A 114 -10.51 -6.44 -39.46
C GLN A 114 -10.83 -5.94 -38.04
N ARG A 115 -10.24 -6.55 -37.00
CA ARG A 115 -10.41 -6.10 -35.61
C ARG A 115 -9.83 -4.70 -35.38
N ARG A 116 -8.64 -4.42 -35.92
CA ARG A 116 -8.03 -3.09 -35.85
C ARG A 116 -8.88 -2.06 -36.57
N GLN A 117 -9.49 -2.43 -37.69
CA GLN A 117 -10.42 -1.57 -38.42
C GLN A 117 -11.64 -1.20 -37.58
N TRP A 118 -12.30 -2.15 -36.91
CA TRP A 118 -13.44 -1.85 -36.02
C TRP A 118 -13.05 -0.87 -34.90
N VAL A 119 -11.88 -1.08 -34.31
CA VAL A 119 -11.37 -0.19 -33.25
C VAL A 119 -11.09 1.20 -33.79
N CYS A 120 -10.37 1.32 -34.91
CA CYS A 120 -10.07 2.61 -35.53
C CYS A 120 -11.33 3.33 -36.00
N GLU A 121 -12.39 2.62 -36.41
CA GLU A 121 -13.67 3.22 -36.78
C GLU A 121 -14.36 3.89 -35.59
N VAL A 122 -14.31 3.26 -34.41
CA VAL A 122 -14.86 3.83 -33.17
C VAL A 122 -13.96 4.93 -32.60
N ALA A 123 -12.64 4.75 -32.63
CA ALA A 123 -11.65 5.72 -32.14
C ALA A 123 -11.55 7.01 -32.97
N ARG A 124 -12.26 7.10 -34.11
CA ARG A 124 -12.40 8.36 -34.87
C ARG A 124 -13.26 9.39 -34.14
N ASP A 125 -14.18 8.93 -33.30
CA ASP A 125 -14.87 9.81 -32.36
C ASP A 125 -13.92 10.01 -31.15
N PRO A 126 -13.56 11.25 -30.79
CA PRO A 126 -12.73 11.50 -29.62
C PRO A 126 -13.44 11.16 -28.30
N ASN A 127 -14.77 11.12 -28.24
CA ASN A 127 -15.53 10.82 -27.03
C ASN A 127 -15.19 9.44 -26.41
N PRO A 128 -15.10 8.34 -27.19
CA PRO A 128 -14.68 7.04 -26.69
C PRO A 128 -13.16 6.86 -26.63
N THR A 129 -12.32 7.90 -26.56
CA THR A 129 -10.84 7.75 -26.50
C THR A 129 -10.24 8.31 -25.22
N ILE A 130 -9.18 7.67 -24.71
CA ILE A 130 -8.42 8.15 -23.55
C ILE A 130 -6.92 8.16 -23.84
N ALA A 131 -6.27 9.30 -23.61
CA ALA A 131 -4.83 9.46 -23.74
C ALA A 131 -4.08 8.59 -22.72
N THR A 132 -3.10 7.80 -23.17
CA THR A 132 -2.21 7.03 -22.28
C THR A 132 -0.91 7.80 -22.02
N ASP A 133 -0.77 8.41 -20.86
CA ASP A 133 0.45 9.13 -20.47
C ASP A 133 1.53 8.15 -19.98
N HIS A 134 2.42 7.70 -20.88
CA HIS A 134 3.55 6.81 -20.55
C HIS A 134 3.19 5.54 -19.74
N GLY A 135 1.96 5.04 -19.88
CA GLY A 135 1.45 3.89 -19.13
C GLY A 135 0.70 4.25 -17.83
N LEU A 136 0.80 5.50 -17.36
CA LEU A 136 -0.02 6.06 -16.29
C LEU A 136 -1.48 6.16 -16.76
N ASN A 137 -2.28 5.19 -16.36
CA ASN A 137 -3.68 5.05 -16.77
C ASN A 137 -4.60 4.81 -15.57
N LEU A 138 -5.91 4.74 -15.82
CA LEU A 138 -6.90 4.50 -14.76
C LEU A 138 -6.69 3.17 -14.01
N ARG A 139 -6.11 2.15 -14.65
CA ARG A 139 -5.78 0.87 -13.99
C ARG A 139 -4.62 1.03 -13.03
N MET A 140 -3.61 1.82 -13.38
CA MET A 140 -2.53 2.17 -12.47
C MET A 140 -3.03 3.00 -11.29
N LEU A 141 -3.90 3.97 -11.53
CA LEU A 141 -4.49 4.76 -10.44
C LEU A 141 -5.31 3.88 -9.49
N ARG A 142 -6.10 2.95 -10.02
CA ARG A 142 -6.81 1.93 -9.24
C ARG A 142 -5.85 1.02 -8.45
N ALA A 143 -4.77 0.55 -9.08
CA ALA A 143 -3.74 -0.27 -8.43
C ALA A 143 -3.03 0.49 -7.30
N ALA A 144 -2.73 1.78 -7.50
CA ALA A 144 -2.16 2.66 -6.48
C ALA A 144 -3.12 2.81 -5.29
N CYS A 145 -4.42 3.05 -5.55
CA CYS A 145 -5.44 3.12 -4.50
C CYS A 145 -5.51 1.80 -3.73
N TYR A 146 -5.49 0.66 -4.42
CA TYR A 146 -5.50 -0.67 -3.78
C TYR A 146 -4.26 -0.87 -2.91
N VAL A 147 -3.05 -0.60 -3.43
CA VAL A 147 -1.79 -0.76 -2.69
C VAL A 147 -1.80 0.11 -1.43
N PHE A 148 -2.26 1.36 -1.55
CA PHE A 148 -2.32 2.29 -0.44
C PHE A 148 -3.31 1.83 0.64
N VAL A 149 -4.52 1.39 0.24
CA VAL A 149 -5.53 0.83 1.13
C VAL A 149 -5.01 -0.45 1.81
N ALA A 150 -4.40 -1.37 1.05
CA ALA A 150 -3.82 -2.60 1.58
C ALA A 150 -2.69 -2.34 2.58
N ALA A 151 -1.83 -1.36 2.31
CA ALA A 151 -0.74 -0.95 3.18
C ALA A 151 -1.22 -0.35 4.50
N LEU A 152 -2.19 0.57 4.47
CA LEU A 152 -2.51 1.36 5.67
C LEU A 152 -3.68 0.84 6.50
N THR A 153 -4.58 0.05 5.91
CA THR A 153 -5.72 -0.52 6.66
C THR A 153 -5.37 -1.86 7.32
N ALA A 154 -4.28 -2.49 6.88
CA ALA A 154 -3.91 -3.85 7.23
C ALA A 154 -5.04 -4.87 6.95
N MET A 155 -5.98 -4.60 6.02
CA MET A 155 -7.02 -5.55 5.58
C MET A 155 -6.41 -6.73 4.81
N ARG A 156 -7.11 -7.87 4.76
CA ARG A 156 -6.77 -8.97 3.85
C ARG A 156 -7.21 -8.63 2.44
N ASP A 157 -6.56 -9.24 1.47
CA ASP A 157 -6.95 -9.13 0.06
C ASP A 157 -8.44 -9.44 -0.17
N SER A 158 -8.94 -10.54 0.40
CA SER A 158 -10.36 -10.89 0.32
C SER A 158 -11.28 -9.91 1.06
N GLU A 159 -10.80 -9.21 2.09
CA GLU A 159 -11.57 -8.18 2.80
C GLU A 159 -11.59 -6.86 2.00
N ILE A 160 -10.55 -6.58 1.21
CA ILE A 160 -10.49 -5.39 0.33
C ILE A 160 -11.41 -5.55 -0.88
N HIS A 161 -11.43 -6.74 -1.49
CA HIS A 161 -12.35 -7.05 -2.59
C HIS A 161 -13.83 -7.00 -2.18
N GLU A 162 -14.11 -7.18 -0.89
CA GLU A 162 -15.47 -7.09 -0.35
C GLU A 162 -15.92 -5.65 -0.05
N ILE A 163 -15.06 -4.64 -0.22
CA ILE A 163 -15.42 -3.24 -0.02
C ILE A 163 -16.49 -2.84 -1.03
N GLU A 164 -17.62 -2.37 -0.50
CA GLU A 164 -18.74 -1.85 -1.28
C GLU A 164 -18.67 -0.32 -1.40
N ARG A 165 -19.34 0.26 -2.40
CA ARG A 165 -19.49 1.72 -2.50
C ARG A 165 -20.13 2.28 -1.23
N GLY A 166 -19.68 3.44 -0.77
CA GLY A 166 -20.13 4.04 0.47
C GLY A 166 -19.65 3.29 1.72
N ALA A 167 -18.53 2.55 1.63
CA ALA A 167 -17.94 1.84 2.76
C ALA A 167 -17.37 2.75 3.85
N LEU A 168 -17.09 4.01 3.52
CA LEU A 168 -16.59 5.00 4.48
C LEU A 168 -17.65 5.32 5.53
N THR A 169 -17.27 5.18 6.79
CA THR A 169 -18.15 5.36 7.93
C THR A 169 -17.38 5.87 9.15
N GLN A 170 -18.08 6.09 10.26
CA GLN A 170 -17.46 6.33 11.56
C GLN A 170 -17.72 5.15 12.48
N TYR A 171 -16.68 4.72 13.18
CA TYR A 171 -16.75 3.66 14.18
C TYR A 171 -16.02 4.10 15.45
N TYR A 172 -16.77 4.18 16.56
CA TYR A 172 -16.32 4.80 17.82
C TYR A 172 -15.78 6.24 17.65
N GLY A 173 -16.44 7.04 16.81
CA GLY A 173 -16.09 8.45 16.60
C GLY A 173 -14.84 8.69 15.76
N ALA A 174 -14.25 7.64 15.19
CA ALA A 174 -13.12 7.74 14.28
C ALA A 174 -13.48 7.21 12.87
N PRO A 175 -12.86 7.73 11.80
CA PRO A 175 -13.07 7.22 10.44
C PRO A 175 -12.74 5.74 10.33
N ALA A 176 -13.62 4.99 9.67
CA ALA A 176 -13.44 3.57 9.42
C ALA A 176 -13.98 3.16 8.06
N LEU A 177 -13.41 2.09 7.51
CA LEU A 177 -13.91 1.37 6.36
C LEU A 177 -14.73 0.17 6.79
N ALA A 178 -15.94 0.06 6.27
CA ALA A 178 -16.81 -1.10 6.44
C ALA A 178 -16.59 -2.12 5.32
N SER A 179 -16.36 -3.38 5.67
CA SER A 179 -16.27 -4.49 4.70
C SER A 179 -16.71 -5.81 5.34
N ARG A 180 -16.84 -6.88 4.55
CA ARG A 180 -17.20 -8.22 5.05
C ARG A 180 -15.96 -9.04 5.40
N LYS A 181 -16.04 -9.80 6.49
CA LYS A 181 -14.99 -10.74 6.89
C LYS A 181 -15.29 -12.12 6.34
N VAL A 182 -14.47 -12.62 5.41
CA VAL A 182 -14.69 -13.91 4.73
C VAL A 182 -14.08 -15.11 5.50
N LYS A 183 -13.10 -14.89 6.39
CA LYS A 183 -12.35 -16.01 7.01
C LYS A 183 -12.96 -16.53 8.31
N GLY A 184 -13.44 -17.78 8.28
CA GLY A 184 -13.73 -18.62 9.44
C GLY A 184 -15.09 -18.40 10.11
N ASP A 185 -16.05 -17.83 9.39
CA ASP A 185 -17.40 -17.56 9.88
C ASP A 185 -18.38 -17.53 8.68
N ASP A 186 -19.30 -18.49 8.62
CA ASP A 186 -20.30 -18.60 7.53
C ASP A 186 -21.27 -17.39 7.50
N SER A 187 -21.35 -16.63 8.59
CA SER A 187 -22.22 -15.45 8.68
C SER A 187 -21.65 -14.20 7.99
N SER A 188 -20.39 -14.21 7.53
CA SER A 188 -19.69 -13.10 6.87
C SER A 188 -20.00 -11.72 7.47
N PRO A 189 -19.81 -11.52 8.79
CA PRO A 189 -20.29 -10.33 9.47
C PRO A 189 -19.56 -9.08 8.96
N ARG A 190 -20.29 -7.98 8.91
CA ARG A 190 -19.74 -6.65 8.58
C ARG A 190 -18.74 -6.24 9.66
N GLY A 191 -17.51 -5.98 9.25
CA GLY A 191 -16.41 -5.50 10.08
C GLY A 191 -16.04 -4.06 9.75
N TYR A 192 -15.34 -3.41 10.68
CA TYR A 192 -14.88 -2.02 10.56
C TYR A 192 -13.37 -1.94 10.73
N TRP A 193 -12.66 -1.27 9.84
CA TRP A 193 -11.21 -1.03 9.91
C TRP A 193 -10.96 0.46 10.04
N TRP A 194 -10.30 0.89 11.12
CA TRP A 194 -9.97 2.30 11.26
C TRP A 194 -9.00 2.73 10.18
N ASN A 195 -9.20 3.95 9.68
CA ASN A 195 -8.40 4.51 8.60
C ASN A 195 -8.13 6.00 8.84
N ILE A 196 -7.16 6.53 8.09
CA ILE A 196 -6.84 7.96 8.05
C ILE A 196 -7.46 8.63 6.83
N GLU A 197 -7.50 9.96 6.82
CA GLU A 197 -8.07 10.74 5.71
C GLU A 197 -7.48 10.38 4.33
N PRO A 198 -6.14 10.22 4.15
CA PRO A 198 -5.58 9.78 2.86
C PRO A 198 -6.17 8.47 2.35
N VAL A 199 -6.50 7.52 3.24
CA VAL A 199 -7.12 6.25 2.85
C VAL A 199 -8.57 6.48 2.41
N ALA A 200 -9.28 7.41 3.05
CA ALA A 200 -10.62 7.80 2.62
C ALA A 200 -10.59 8.44 1.22
N GLN A 201 -9.61 9.29 0.95
CA GLN A 201 -9.40 9.88 -0.38
C GLN A 201 -9.10 8.79 -1.43
N ALA A 202 -8.23 7.82 -1.13
CA ALA A 202 -7.94 6.70 -2.02
C ALA A 202 -9.19 5.86 -2.35
N ILE A 203 -10.08 5.66 -1.37
CA ILE A 203 -11.36 4.96 -1.60
C ILE A 203 -12.32 5.80 -2.45
N ALA A 204 -12.44 7.11 -2.18
CA ALA A 204 -13.25 8.01 -2.99
C ALA A 204 -12.78 8.08 -4.46
N VAL A 205 -11.47 8.01 -4.70
CA VAL A 205 -10.91 7.87 -6.05
C VAL A 205 -11.25 6.50 -6.64
N ALA A 206 -11.02 5.40 -5.91
CA ALA A 206 -11.32 4.06 -6.40
C ALA A 206 -12.82 3.85 -6.73
N GLU A 207 -13.73 4.48 -5.98
CA GLU A 207 -15.17 4.49 -6.27
C GLU A 207 -15.50 5.17 -7.61
N GLN A 208 -14.75 6.19 -8.03
CA GLN A 208 -14.94 6.83 -9.33
C GLN A 208 -14.41 5.97 -10.48
N LEU A 209 -13.50 5.03 -10.21
CA LEU A 209 -12.84 4.20 -11.23
C LEU A 209 -13.54 2.87 -11.50
N THR A 210 -14.42 2.42 -10.60
CA THR A 210 -15.11 1.13 -10.74
C THR A 210 -16.36 1.28 -11.60
N TRP A 211 -16.59 0.35 -12.52
CA TRP A 211 -17.85 0.25 -13.27
C TRP A 211 -18.92 -0.53 -12.48
N HIS A 212 -18.52 -1.30 -11.47
CA HIS A 212 -19.46 -2.14 -10.73
C HIS A 212 -20.38 -1.28 -9.85
N ASP A 213 -21.67 -1.59 -9.84
CA ASP A 213 -22.67 -0.84 -9.08
C ASP A 213 -22.41 -0.88 -7.58
N THR A 214 -21.88 -2.00 -7.07
CA THR A 214 -21.69 -2.20 -5.64
C THR A 214 -20.25 -2.29 -5.17
N ARG A 215 -19.26 -2.72 -5.98
CA ARG A 215 -17.91 -3.09 -5.50
C ARG A 215 -16.88 -2.05 -5.91
N VAL A 216 -15.96 -1.73 -5.00
CA VAL A 216 -14.94 -0.69 -5.23
C VAL A 216 -13.75 -1.22 -6.03
N PHE A 217 -13.20 -2.37 -5.64
CA PHE A 217 -12.04 -2.95 -6.33
C PHE A 217 -12.46 -4.03 -7.32
N THR A 218 -12.81 -3.60 -8.53
CA THR A 218 -13.12 -4.49 -9.67
C THR A 218 -12.34 -4.07 -10.91
N ALA A 219 -12.57 -4.68 -12.08
CA ALA A 219 -12.08 -4.15 -13.36
C ALA A 219 -12.38 -2.65 -13.50
N VAL A 220 -11.58 -1.90 -14.28
CA VAL A 220 -11.95 -0.50 -14.63
C VAL A 220 -13.07 -0.48 -15.68
N THR A 221 -13.17 -1.53 -16.49
CA THR A 221 -14.20 -1.71 -17.51
C THR A 221 -14.84 -3.09 -17.37
N PRO A 222 -16.15 -3.26 -17.65
CA PRO A 222 -16.79 -4.57 -17.65
C PRO A 222 -16.08 -5.51 -18.65
N LEU A 223 -15.77 -6.74 -18.22
CA LEU A 223 -15.29 -7.76 -19.16
C LEU A 223 -16.47 -8.28 -19.98
N ALA A 224 -16.32 -8.31 -21.30
CA ALA A 224 -17.29 -8.95 -22.18
C ALA A 224 -17.37 -10.46 -21.84
N GLY A 225 -18.56 -10.92 -21.45
CA GLY A 225 -18.80 -12.29 -20.97
C GLY A 225 -19.23 -12.45 -19.50
N GLY A 226 -19.45 -11.34 -18.77
CA GLY A 226 -20.15 -11.37 -17.46
C GLY A 226 -19.39 -12.02 -16.30
N GLY A 227 -18.09 -12.31 -16.46
CA GLY A 227 -17.26 -12.79 -15.35
C GLY A 227 -16.85 -11.67 -14.40
N HIS A 228 -16.68 -12.00 -13.10
CA HIS A 228 -16.09 -11.11 -12.08
C HIS A 228 -14.59 -10.84 -12.29
N GLY A 229 -14.10 -10.82 -13.53
CA GLY A 229 -12.68 -10.59 -13.75
C GLY A 229 -12.34 -9.12 -13.62
N GLY A 230 -11.15 -8.84 -13.09
CA GLY A 230 -10.33 -7.74 -13.61
C GLY A 230 -9.60 -6.85 -12.60
N PHE A 231 -9.62 -7.20 -11.30
CA PHE A 231 -8.53 -6.81 -10.40
C PHE A 231 -7.86 -8.08 -9.89
N ASP A 232 -6.64 -8.35 -10.33
CA ASP A 232 -5.81 -9.42 -9.79
C ASP A 232 -4.72 -8.74 -9.00
N ALA A 233 -4.83 -8.76 -7.67
CA ALA A 233 -3.96 -7.97 -6.82
C ALA A 233 -2.47 -8.26 -7.07
N ALA A 234 -2.08 -9.51 -7.31
CA ALA A 234 -0.68 -9.85 -7.56
C ALA A 234 -0.18 -9.23 -8.87
N ARG A 235 -0.92 -9.41 -9.95
CA ARG A 235 -0.56 -8.90 -11.29
C ARG A 235 -0.67 -7.38 -11.37
N ASP A 236 -1.68 -6.78 -10.77
CA ASP A 236 -1.85 -5.32 -10.74
C ASP A 236 -0.71 -4.66 -9.92
N ILE A 237 -0.22 -5.29 -8.84
CA ILE A 237 0.98 -4.85 -8.12
C ILE A 237 2.23 -4.97 -9.00
N ASP A 238 2.44 -6.12 -9.64
CA ASP A 238 3.62 -6.34 -10.50
C ASP A 238 3.66 -5.32 -11.66
N ASN A 239 2.51 -5.05 -12.28
CA ASN A 239 2.39 -4.02 -13.32
C ASN A 239 2.59 -2.60 -12.79
N PHE A 240 2.09 -2.30 -11.58
CA PHE A 240 2.29 -1.00 -10.95
C PHE A 240 3.78 -0.72 -10.72
N ILE A 241 4.52 -1.68 -10.13
CA ILE A 241 5.96 -1.56 -9.90
C ILE A 241 6.71 -1.36 -11.22
N ALA A 242 6.43 -2.21 -12.21
CA ALA A 242 7.09 -2.11 -13.51
C ALA A 242 6.86 -0.74 -14.17
N THR A 243 5.64 -0.21 -14.06
CA THR A 243 5.31 1.07 -14.70
C THR A 243 5.88 2.26 -13.93
N VAL A 244 5.92 2.22 -12.59
CA VAL A 244 6.61 3.25 -11.80
C VAL A 244 8.09 3.30 -12.16
N ASN A 245 8.78 2.15 -12.18
CA ASN A 245 10.20 2.09 -12.49
C ASN A 245 10.52 2.54 -13.93
N THR A 246 9.65 2.20 -14.89
CA THR A 246 9.78 2.67 -16.29
C THR A 246 9.60 4.18 -16.41
N ASN A 247 8.81 4.79 -15.51
CA ASN A 247 8.46 6.22 -15.53
C ASN A 247 9.18 7.05 -14.47
N ARG A 248 10.29 6.56 -13.93
CA ARG A 248 11.04 7.25 -12.85
C ARG A 248 11.47 8.67 -13.21
N GLU A 249 11.81 8.91 -14.48
CA GLU A 249 12.25 10.23 -14.96
C GLU A 249 11.10 11.24 -14.97
N HIS A 250 9.87 10.77 -15.19
CA HIS A 250 8.66 11.60 -15.19
C HIS A 250 8.07 11.76 -13.78
N THR A 251 8.15 10.72 -12.94
CA THR A 251 7.57 10.72 -11.59
C THR A 251 8.50 11.29 -10.52
N GLY A 252 9.81 11.33 -10.77
CA GLY A 252 10.83 11.74 -9.80
C GLY A 252 11.00 10.74 -8.64
N LEU A 253 10.44 9.54 -8.76
CA LEU A 253 10.52 8.49 -7.74
C LEU A 253 11.82 7.69 -7.87
N GLU A 254 12.31 7.19 -6.74
CA GLU A 254 13.42 6.24 -6.71
C GLU A 254 12.99 4.88 -7.28
N ASP A 255 13.97 4.14 -7.80
CA ASP A 255 13.74 2.80 -8.34
C ASP A 255 13.25 1.85 -7.24
N ILE A 256 12.09 1.23 -7.46
CA ILE A 256 11.57 0.20 -6.56
C ILE A 256 12.40 -1.06 -6.78
N PRO A 257 13.11 -1.58 -5.75
CA PRO A 257 13.98 -2.73 -5.91
C PRO A 257 13.24 -3.98 -6.39
N GLU A 258 13.91 -4.81 -7.19
CA GLU A 258 13.36 -6.08 -7.67
C GLU A 258 13.07 -7.01 -6.48
N ALA A 259 11.78 -7.17 -6.16
CA ALA A 259 11.30 -7.99 -5.07
C ALA A 259 9.88 -8.49 -5.36
N LEU A 260 9.58 -9.69 -4.86
CA LEU A 260 8.22 -10.21 -4.88
C LEU A 260 7.36 -9.44 -3.86
N VAL A 261 6.33 -8.74 -4.33
CA VAL A 261 5.39 -8.01 -3.47
C VAL A 261 3.99 -8.61 -3.61
N ARG A 262 3.39 -9.03 -2.50
CA ARG A 262 2.04 -9.63 -2.48
C ARG A 262 1.17 -8.99 -1.40
N PRO A 263 -0.17 -8.98 -1.54
CA PRO A 263 -1.06 -8.25 -0.62
C PRO A 263 -0.85 -8.55 0.87
N HIS A 264 -0.60 -9.82 1.22
CA HIS A 264 -0.36 -10.21 2.61
C HIS A 264 0.92 -9.61 3.20
N MET A 265 1.90 -9.23 2.36
CA MET A 265 3.15 -8.59 2.80
C MET A 265 2.92 -7.14 3.23
N PHE A 266 2.00 -6.41 2.60
CA PHE A 266 1.60 -5.07 3.05
C PHE A 266 1.01 -5.13 4.46
N ARG A 267 0.06 -6.04 4.66
CA ARG A 267 -0.53 -6.29 5.98
C ARG A 267 0.53 -6.71 7.02
N HIS A 268 1.48 -7.54 6.63
CA HIS A 268 2.59 -7.95 7.50
C HIS A 268 3.47 -6.75 7.88
N THR A 269 3.88 -5.96 6.89
CA THR A 269 4.72 -4.77 7.07
C THR A 269 4.04 -3.75 7.98
N MET A 270 2.78 -3.41 7.73
CA MET A 270 2.02 -2.51 8.60
C MET A 270 1.85 -3.06 10.01
N SER A 271 1.75 -4.39 10.17
CA SER A 271 1.72 -5.02 11.49
C SER A 271 3.06 -4.92 12.21
N ILE A 272 4.19 -4.89 11.50
CA ILE A 272 5.50 -4.61 12.10
C ILE A 272 5.55 -3.15 12.53
N ILE A 273 5.23 -2.21 11.62
CA ILE A 273 5.25 -0.77 11.89
C ILE A 273 4.40 -0.44 13.11
N ALA A 274 3.12 -0.82 13.10
CA ALA A 274 2.19 -0.46 14.15
C ALA A 274 2.45 -1.20 15.47
N ALA A 275 3.19 -2.32 15.48
CA ALA A 275 3.53 -3.01 16.73
C ALA A 275 4.55 -2.23 17.57
N GLN A 276 5.31 -1.34 16.92
CA GLN A 276 6.33 -0.51 17.57
C GLN A 276 5.76 0.80 18.14
N GLU A 277 4.50 1.12 17.84
CA GLU A 277 3.81 2.27 18.42
C GLU A 277 3.27 1.95 19.82
N PRO A 278 3.08 2.97 20.68
CA PRO A 278 2.40 2.80 21.95
C PRO A 278 1.04 2.10 21.78
N ASP A 279 0.78 1.08 22.61
CA ASP A 279 -0.40 0.20 22.53
C ASP A 279 -0.59 -0.55 21.19
N GLY A 280 0.46 -0.61 20.38
CA GLY A 280 0.48 -1.22 19.05
C GLY A 280 -0.05 -2.65 19.02
N GLU A 281 0.28 -3.47 20.01
CA GLU A 281 -0.18 -4.86 20.09
C GLU A 281 -1.71 -4.99 20.23
N ILE A 282 -2.31 -4.12 21.06
CA ILE A 282 -3.75 -4.05 21.31
C ILE A 282 -4.45 -3.48 20.09
N THR A 283 -3.95 -2.36 19.56
CA THR A 283 -4.45 -1.70 18.34
C THR A 283 -4.44 -2.67 17.17
N LEU A 284 -3.33 -3.36 16.93
CA LEU A 284 -3.25 -4.39 15.90
C LEU A 284 -4.15 -5.59 16.22
N GLY A 285 -4.38 -5.93 17.48
CA GLY A 285 -5.33 -6.97 17.86
C GLY A 285 -6.74 -6.63 17.38
N LEU A 286 -7.17 -5.39 17.60
CA LEU A 286 -8.46 -4.86 17.18
C LEU A 286 -8.54 -4.69 15.64
N GLN A 287 -7.51 -4.11 15.03
CA GLN A 287 -7.46 -3.86 13.59
C GLN A 287 -7.41 -5.16 12.79
N LEU A 288 -6.60 -6.13 13.21
CA LEU A 288 -6.45 -7.42 12.51
C LEU A 288 -7.57 -8.42 12.85
N LYS A 289 -8.54 -8.04 13.70
CA LYS A 289 -9.66 -8.85 14.18
C LYS A 289 -9.25 -10.10 14.95
N HIS A 290 -8.17 -9.99 15.72
CA HIS A 290 -7.62 -11.03 16.61
C HIS A 290 -7.64 -10.64 18.08
N ALA A 291 -8.38 -9.60 18.46
CA ALA A 291 -8.37 -9.03 19.81
C ALA A 291 -8.61 -10.07 20.92
N ALA A 292 -9.57 -10.99 20.75
CA ALA A 292 -9.81 -12.05 21.74
C ALA A 292 -8.62 -13.04 21.86
N ARG A 293 -7.97 -13.39 20.74
CA ARG A 293 -6.77 -14.26 20.75
C ARG A 293 -5.55 -13.53 21.31
N ARG A 294 -5.44 -12.20 21.12
CA ARG A 294 -4.33 -11.39 21.66
C ARG A 294 -4.50 -11.03 23.14
N ALA A 295 -5.74 -10.76 23.57
CA ALA A 295 -6.09 -10.55 24.96
C ALA A 295 -5.89 -11.81 25.83
N MET A 296 -5.99 -13.01 25.24
CA MET A 296 -5.76 -14.28 25.93
C MET A 296 -4.33 -14.82 25.83
N ALA A 297 -3.51 -14.35 24.89
CA ALA A 297 -2.21 -14.98 24.60
C ALA A 297 -0.98 -14.14 24.99
N ASN A 298 -1.09 -12.86 25.35
CA ASN A 298 0.06 -11.93 25.49
C ASN A 298 1.08 -12.06 24.33
N ARG A 299 0.61 -12.52 23.18
CA ARG A 299 1.43 -12.85 22.01
C ARG A 299 0.72 -12.32 20.78
N THR A 300 1.35 -11.36 20.15
CA THR A 300 1.19 -11.17 18.71
C THR A 300 1.54 -12.53 18.05
N PRO A 301 0.71 -13.09 17.14
CA PRO A 301 1.02 -14.38 16.51
C PRO A 301 2.45 -14.33 15.95
N LEU A 302 3.26 -15.38 16.15
CA LEU A 302 4.71 -15.44 15.85
C LEU A 302 5.13 -14.93 14.45
N ALA A 303 4.18 -14.74 13.52
CA ALA A 303 4.37 -14.29 12.15
C ALA A 303 3.84 -12.87 11.85
N TYR A 304 3.27 -12.12 12.79
CA TYR A 304 2.87 -10.72 12.58
C TYR A 304 3.52 -9.86 13.66
N GLY A 305 4.02 -8.67 13.32
CA GLY A 305 4.67 -7.77 14.27
C GLY A 305 6.13 -8.11 14.60
N LYS A 306 6.63 -9.28 14.20
CA LYS A 306 8.04 -9.65 14.33
C LYS A 306 8.80 -9.19 13.09
N PRO A 307 9.77 -8.26 13.19
CA PRO A 307 10.61 -7.89 12.06
C PRO A 307 11.50 -9.07 11.63
N ASP A 308 11.78 -9.19 10.33
CA ASP A 308 12.88 -10.03 9.84
C ASP A 308 14.23 -9.29 10.00
N ALA A 309 15.36 -9.95 9.73
CA ALA A 309 16.68 -9.36 9.99
C ALA A 309 16.97 -8.08 9.17
N ARG A 310 16.37 -7.93 7.98
CA ARG A 310 16.54 -6.72 7.16
C ARG A 310 15.65 -5.59 7.67
N TRP A 311 14.40 -5.91 7.99
CA TRP A 311 13.47 -4.98 8.60
C TRP A 311 13.87 -4.56 10.01
N ALA A 312 14.47 -5.44 10.81
CA ALA A 312 15.00 -5.11 12.13
C ALA A 312 16.05 -4.01 11.99
N LYS A 313 16.99 -4.13 11.05
CA LYS A 313 18.02 -3.10 10.84
C LYS A 313 17.45 -1.75 10.36
N GLU A 314 16.47 -1.75 9.47
CA GLU A 314 15.84 -0.52 8.95
C GLU A 314 14.95 0.16 10.01
N PHE A 315 14.15 -0.64 10.72
CA PHE A 315 13.28 -0.14 11.79
C PHE A 315 14.02 0.21 13.06
N ASP A 316 15.07 -0.52 13.47
CA ASP A 316 15.87 -0.15 14.63
C ASP A 316 16.40 1.28 14.44
N ASN A 317 16.89 1.62 13.25
CA ASN A 317 17.33 2.98 12.95
C ASN A 317 16.18 4.00 13.00
N GLN A 318 15.06 3.77 12.31
CA GLN A 318 13.96 4.74 12.24
C GLN A 318 13.18 4.87 13.56
N LEU A 319 12.99 3.77 14.28
CA LEU A 319 12.30 3.71 15.56
C LEU A 319 13.16 4.29 16.68
N GLN A 320 14.46 3.98 16.73
CA GLN A 320 15.35 4.62 17.69
C GLN A 320 15.45 6.12 17.40
N VAL A 321 15.39 6.57 16.13
CA VAL A 321 15.31 7.99 15.77
C VAL A 321 13.98 8.62 16.22
N ALA A 322 12.84 7.96 16.02
CA ALA A 322 11.53 8.46 16.45
C ALA A 322 11.39 8.48 17.99
N ALA A 323 11.95 7.48 18.67
CA ALA A 323 12.02 7.42 20.12
C ALA A 323 12.94 8.53 20.66
N ALA A 324 14.12 8.71 20.07
CA ALA A 324 15.05 9.77 20.41
C ALA A 324 14.43 11.17 20.21
N LYS A 325 13.66 11.40 19.14
CA LYS A 325 12.87 12.63 18.97
C LYS A 325 11.94 12.92 20.14
N LYS A 326 11.22 11.90 20.63
CA LYS A 326 10.35 12.04 21.82
C LYS A 326 11.14 12.36 23.09
N LEU A 327 12.42 11.98 23.15
CA LEU A 327 13.32 12.29 24.27
C LEU A 327 13.93 13.70 24.21
N VAL A 328 13.94 14.38 23.06
CA VAL A 328 14.56 15.72 22.93
C VAL A 328 13.97 16.70 23.95
N SER A 329 12.63 16.74 24.08
CA SER A 329 11.97 17.59 25.08
C SER A 329 12.37 17.26 26.53
N LEU A 330 12.60 15.98 26.82
CA LEU A 330 13.04 15.50 28.12
C LEU A 330 14.51 15.85 28.39
N LEU A 331 15.37 15.76 27.37
CA LEU A 331 16.78 16.17 27.44
C LEU A 331 16.89 17.68 27.75
N GLN A 332 16.09 18.50 27.07
CA GLN A 332 16.04 19.95 27.28
C GLN A 332 15.55 20.30 28.70
N ALA A 333 14.47 19.66 29.15
CA ALA A 333 13.94 19.82 30.51
C ALA A 333 14.98 19.39 31.57
N ARG A 334 15.69 18.28 31.33
CA ARG A 334 16.78 17.81 32.20
C ARG A 334 17.94 18.80 32.25
N ARG A 335 18.33 19.38 31.10
CA ARG A 335 19.37 20.41 31.00
C ARG A 335 19.01 21.67 31.80
N ALA A 336 17.72 22.00 31.88
CA ALA A 336 17.20 23.09 32.73
C ALA A 336 17.16 22.73 34.24
N GLY A 337 17.64 21.55 34.64
CA GLY A 337 17.68 21.11 36.03
C GLY A 337 16.40 20.44 36.54
N GLN A 338 15.42 20.17 35.65
CA GLN A 338 14.15 19.56 36.07
C GLN A 338 14.31 18.07 36.37
N VAL A 339 13.52 17.58 37.34
CA VAL A 339 13.27 16.15 37.51
C VAL A 339 12.20 15.75 36.50
N ILE A 340 12.60 15.00 35.46
CA ILE A 340 11.75 14.64 34.30
C ILE A 340 11.16 13.21 34.34
N ALA A 341 11.55 12.40 35.32
CA ALA A 341 11.11 11.02 35.46
C ALA A 341 11.19 10.51 36.91
N VAL A 342 10.32 9.56 37.23
CA VAL A 342 10.22 8.84 38.51
C VAL A 342 10.09 7.33 38.30
N GLY A 343 10.15 6.57 39.39
CA GLY A 343 10.11 5.10 39.39
C GLY A 343 11.49 4.45 39.48
N PRO A 344 11.55 3.10 39.56
CA PRO A 344 12.78 2.38 39.88
C PRO A 344 13.93 2.57 38.88
N GLY A 345 13.62 2.83 37.62
CA GLY A 345 14.59 3.10 36.55
C GLY A 345 14.97 4.56 36.38
N ALA A 346 14.34 5.50 37.10
CA ALA A 346 14.50 6.93 36.86
C ALA A 346 15.94 7.42 37.03
N ALA A 347 16.66 6.95 38.05
CA ALA A 347 18.05 7.36 38.27
C ALA A 347 18.96 7.00 37.08
N ARG A 348 18.77 5.82 36.48
CA ARG A 348 19.50 5.41 35.27
C ARG A 348 19.12 6.27 34.06
N PHE A 349 17.84 6.61 33.94
CA PHE A 349 17.35 7.46 32.86
C PHE A 349 17.95 8.87 32.93
N HIS A 350 17.94 9.48 34.12
CA HIS A 350 18.55 10.78 34.38
C HIS A 350 20.05 10.75 34.08
N ALA A 351 20.77 9.73 34.56
CA ALA A 351 22.20 9.59 34.30
C ALA A 351 22.53 9.47 32.80
N GLY A 352 21.70 8.77 32.02
CA GLY A 352 21.87 8.70 30.56
C GLY A 352 21.67 10.07 29.88
N LEU A 353 20.66 10.84 30.30
CA LEU A 353 20.43 12.18 29.75
C LEU A 353 21.51 13.18 30.18
N ASP A 354 21.99 13.09 31.42
CA ASP A 354 23.10 13.89 31.93
C ASP A 354 24.36 13.62 31.11
N LYS A 355 24.66 12.35 30.81
CA LYS A 355 25.77 11.96 29.94
C LYS A 355 25.65 12.56 28.53
N VAL A 356 24.45 12.59 27.94
CA VAL A 356 24.24 13.23 26.63
C VAL A 356 24.48 14.75 26.72
N ASN A 357 23.98 15.41 27.76
CA ASN A 357 24.22 16.83 28.00
C ASN A 357 25.72 17.13 28.20
N ASP A 358 26.45 16.32 28.97
CA ASP A 358 27.89 16.45 29.18
C ASP A 358 28.67 16.35 27.86
N VAL A 359 28.31 15.40 26.99
CA VAL A 359 28.95 15.26 25.66
C VAL A 359 28.73 16.51 24.80
N ILE A 360 27.52 17.07 24.83
CA ILE A 360 27.19 18.31 24.13
C ILE A 360 28.01 19.47 24.70
N GLU A 361 28.12 19.61 26.02
CA GLU A 361 28.84 20.69 26.69
C GLU A 361 30.36 20.62 26.53
N GLN A 362 30.95 19.43 26.48
CA GLN A 362 32.41 19.29 26.39
C GLN A 362 32.95 19.65 25.00
N SER A 363 32.16 19.47 23.94
CA SER A 363 32.61 19.77 22.58
C SER A 363 32.26 21.20 22.16
N ALA A 364 33.27 22.04 21.92
CA ALA A 364 33.08 23.42 21.45
C ALA A 364 32.38 23.48 20.08
N THR A 365 32.59 22.49 19.20
CA THR A 365 31.91 22.40 17.90
C THR A 365 30.45 21.98 18.04
N LEU A 366 30.16 21.02 18.93
CA LEU A 366 28.77 20.59 19.19
C LEU A 366 27.97 21.66 19.94
N ARG A 367 28.61 22.45 20.82
CA ARG A 367 27.99 23.61 21.48
C ARG A 367 27.47 24.67 20.50
N VAL A 368 28.21 24.95 19.43
CA VAL A 368 27.77 25.88 18.38
C VAL A 368 26.61 25.27 17.56
N GLN A 369 26.54 23.94 17.49
CA GLN A 369 25.51 23.19 16.78
C GLN A 369 24.33 22.78 17.69
N ILE A 370 24.19 23.31 18.90
CA ILE A 370 23.06 23.00 19.82
C ILE A 370 21.69 23.30 19.18
N ALA A 371 21.63 24.17 18.16
CA ALA A 371 20.42 24.42 17.39
C ALA A 371 20.05 23.29 16.41
N ASP A 372 20.91 22.29 16.20
CA ASP A 372 20.66 21.15 15.32
C ASP A 372 20.02 19.99 16.09
N GLU A 373 18.69 19.94 16.06
CA GLU A 373 17.87 18.86 16.61
C GLU A 373 18.34 17.47 16.13
N ARG A 374 18.92 17.36 14.92
CA ARG A 374 19.42 16.08 14.39
C ARG A 374 20.58 15.51 15.20
N LEU A 375 21.44 16.38 15.74
CA LEU A 375 22.56 15.97 16.58
C LEU A 375 22.05 15.43 17.92
N GLU A 376 21.11 16.12 18.57
CA GLU A 376 20.50 15.67 19.83
C GLU A 376 19.81 14.32 19.65
N ILE A 377 19.04 14.16 18.56
CA ILE A 377 18.42 12.87 18.19
C ILE A 377 19.47 11.77 18.06
N THR A 378 20.60 12.04 17.40
CA THR A 378 21.65 11.04 17.18
C THR A 378 22.29 10.59 18.49
N LEU A 379 22.64 11.53 19.37
CA LEU A 379 23.23 11.22 20.67
C LEU A 379 22.27 10.47 21.59
N LEU A 380 20.99 10.88 21.60
CA LEU A 380 19.93 10.21 22.36
C LEU A 380 19.68 8.79 21.84
N ARG A 381 19.72 8.58 20.53
CA ARG A 381 19.58 7.27 19.90
C ARG A 381 20.67 6.31 20.39
N ASP A 382 21.91 6.77 20.41
CA ASP A 382 23.06 5.95 20.78
C ASP A 382 23.07 5.63 22.29
N GLU A 383 22.66 6.57 23.14
CA GLU A 383 22.57 6.35 24.60
C GLU A 383 21.40 5.44 24.99
N PHE A 384 20.27 5.55 24.29
CA PHE A 384 19.01 4.87 24.63
C PHE A 384 18.61 3.81 23.59
N ALA A 385 19.59 3.09 23.03
CA ALA A 385 19.34 2.06 22.01
C ALA A 385 18.35 0.95 22.45
N ASP A 386 18.35 0.62 23.75
CA ASP A 386 17.47 -0.39 24.37
C ASP A 386 16.23 0.22 25.07
N LEU A 387 15.95 1.51 24.86
CA LEU A 387 14.76 2.15 25.42
C LEU A 387 13.51 1.77 24.62
N HIS A 388 12.51 1.23 25.32
CA HIS A 388 11.21 0.94 24.74
C HIS A 388 10.18 1.92 25.31
N LEU A 389 9.53 2.68 24.43
CA LEU A 389 8.47 3.61 24.83
C LEU A 389 7.16 2.84 25.00
N GLY A 390 6.51 3.01 26.15
CA GLY A 390 5.20 2.45 26.42
C GLY A 390 4.26 3.49 27.03
N THR A 391 2.96 3.22 26.93
CA THR A 391 1.88 4.11 27.38
C THR A 391 1.73 4.16 28.91
N VAL A 392 2.02 3.04 29.58
CA VAL A 392 1.96 2.96 31.05
C VAL A 392 3.32 3.29 31.69
N ASN A 393 4.41 2.93 31.01
CA ASN A 393 5.78 3.24 31.39
C ASN A 393 6.73 3.12 30.19
N HIS A 394 7.88 3.80 30.26
CA HIS A 394 9.02 3.49 29.40
C HIS A 394 9.90 2.41 30.05
N CYS A 395 10.64 1.65 29.24
CA CYS A 395 11.48 0.53 29.70
C CYS A 395 12.92 0.67 29.20
N LEU A 396 13.87 0.85 30.13
CA LEU A 396 15.32 0.84 29.88
C LEU A 396 15.85 -0.60 29.82
N TRP A 397 15.30 -1.38 28.90
CA TRP A 397 15.40 -2.83 28.84
C TRP A 397 16.75 -3.39 29.31
N ASN A 398 16.68 -4.29 30.28
CA ASN A 398 17.81 -5.08 30.77
C ASN A 398 17.23 -6.42 31.22
N ALA A 399 17.47 -7.47 30.43
CA ALA A 399 16.83 -8.78 30.61
C ALA A 399 16.95 -9.35 32.03
N PRO A 400 18.14 -9.35 32.69
CA PRO A 400 18.30 -9.84 34.06
C PRO A 400 17.43 -9.15 35.13
N THR A 401 17.05 -7.90 34.89
CA THR A 401 16.33 -7.06 35.88
C THR A 401 14.88 -6.79 35.50
N ALA A 402 14.42 -7.35 34.38
CA ALA A 402 13.07 -7.14 33.86
C ALA A 402 12.06 -8.06 34.54
N GLU A 403 11.22 -7.49 35.42
CA GLU A 403 10.16 -8.23 36.13
C GLU A 403 9.16 -8.91 35.20
N CYS A 404 8.90 -8.34 34.02
CA CYS A 404 7.98 -8.91 33.04
C CYS A 404 8.43 -10.30 32.55
N GLN A 405 9.72 -10.63 32.65
CA GLN A 405 10.27 -11.92 32.23
C GLN A 405 9.89 -13.05 33.19
N ASN A 406 9.56 -12.73 34.44
CA ASN A 406 9.12 -13.72 35.43
C ASN A 406 7.79 -14.38 35.05
N GLN A 407 7.01 -13.74 34.19
CA GLN A 407 5.76 -14.30 33.66
C GLN A 407 5.96 -15.23 32.46
N LEU A 408 7.18 -15.32 31.93
CA LEU A 408 7.49 -16.16 30.78
C LEU A 408 8.08 -17.53 31.18
N PRO A 409 7.80 -18.58 30.38
CA PRO A 409 8.55 -19.83 30.41
C PRO A 409 10.06 -19.58 30.26
N PRO A 410 10.93 -20.36 30.94
CA PRO A 410 12.38 -20.13 30.94
C PRO A 410 13.02 -20.07 29.54
N ASP A 411 12.52 -20.87 28.59
CA ASP A 411 12.98 -20.96 27.20
C ASP A 411 12.72 -19.69 26.37
N GLN A 412 11.89 -18.77 26.88
CA GLN A 412 11.44 -17.58 26.15
C GLN A 412 11.89 -16.27 26.81
N ARG A 413 12.63 -16.36 27.92
CA ARG A 413 13.11 -15.18 28.64
C ARG A 413 14.25 -14.50 27.88
N GLY A 414 14.36 -13.19 28.08
CA GLY A 414 15.51 -12.38 27.65
C GLY A 414 15.51 -11.94 26.20
N GLN A 415 14.47 -12.26 25.42
CA GLN A 415 14.38 -11.86 24.02
C GLN A 415 13.95 -10.39 23.83
N ALA A 416 12.92 -9.94 24.55
CA ALA A 416 12.37 -8.59 24.46
C ALA A 416 11.52 -8.24 25.69
N PRO A 417 11.28 -6.94 26.00
CA PRO A 417 10.37 -6.56 27.06
C PRO A 417 8.93 -6.91 26.73
N LEU A 418 8.18 -7.34 27.75
CA LEU A 418 6.73 -7.46 27.68
C LEU A 418 6.10 -6.30 28.43
N LEU A 419 5.91 -5.16 27.75
CA LEU A 419 5.40 -3.94 28.36
C LEU A 419 4.01 -4.16 29.00
N GLY A 420 3.13 -4.94 28.35
CA GLY A 420 1.80 -5.27 28.89
C GLY A 420 1.81 -6.17 30.14
N ALA A 421 2.91 -6.88 30.41
CA ALA A 421 3.11 -7.71 31.60
C ALA A 421 4.05 -7.06 32.64
N CYS A 422 4.48 -5.82 32.38
CA CYS A 422 5.35 -5.08 33.27
C CYS A 422 4.65 -4.76 34.60
N GLN A 423 5.42 -4.67 35.68
CA GLN A 423 5.00 -4.13 36.96
C GLN A 423 5.77 -2.83 37.21
N PRO A 424 5.29 -1.67 36.74
CA PRO A 424 6.09 -0.45 36.67
C PRO A 424 6.58 0.05 38.03
N SER A 425 5.79 -0.15 39.08
CA SER A 425 6.15 0.22 40.46
C SER A 425 7.31 -0.60 41.03
N ARG A 426 7.62 -1.77 40.45
CA ARG A 426 8.62 -2.72 40.98
C ARG A 426 9.78 -2.98 40.02
N CYS A 427 9.51 -2.89 38.72
CA CYS A 427 10.48 -3.23 37.69
C CYS A 427 11.60 -2.19 37.63
N ARG A 428 12.85 -2.62 37.84
CA ARG A 428 14.06 -1.76 37.82
C ARG A 428 14.34 -1.09 36.48
N ASN A 429 13.69 -1.56 35.41
CA ASN A 429 13.79 -0.97 34.08
C ASN A 429 12.70 0.06 33.82
N SER A 430 11.72 0.20 34.70
CA SER A 430 10.57 1.06 34.48
C SER A 430 10.86 2.52 34.79
N VAL A 431 10.53 3.38 33.84
CA VAL A 431 10.66 4.84 33.92
C VAL A 431 9.30 5.46 33.68
N LEU A 432 8.90 6.36 34.58
CA LEU A 432 7.63 7.06 34.53
C LEU A 432 7.86 8.56 34.34
N THR A 433 7.46 9.12 33.20
CA THR A 433 7.42 10.57 32.94
C THR A 433 6.03 11.13 33.20
N LEU A 434 5.89 12.47 33.25
CA LEU A 434 4.59 13.14 33.43
C LEU A 434 3.56 12.78 32.35
N ALA A 435 4.01 12.37 31.16
CA ALA A 435 3.14 11.91 30.09
C ALA A 435 2.30 10.68 30.50
N HIS A 436 2.77 9.86 31.45
CA HIS A 436 2.03 8.69 31.94
C HIS A 436 1.03 9.02 33.05
N GLU A 437 1.21 10.14 33.77
CA GLU A 437 0.39 10.48 34.95
C GLU A 437 -1.12 10.34 34.70
N PRO A 438 -1.70 10.87 33.59
CA PRO A 438 -3.15 10.82 33.37
C PRO A 438 -3.72 9.39 33.41
N ILE A 439 -2.97 8.41 32.89
CA ILE A 439 -3.40 7.01 32.82
C ILE A 439 -3.43 6.40 34.22
N TRP A 440 -2.39 6.64 35.02
CA TRP A 440 -2.33 6.16 36.40
C TRP A 440 -3.42 6.77 37.28
N ARG A 441 -3.72 8.06 37.10
CA ARG A 441 -4.83 8.74 37.79
C ARG A 441 -6.19 8.18 37.41
N MET A 442 -6.38 7.91 36.11
CA MET A 442 -7.61 7.28 35.61
C MET A 442 -7.79 5.88 36.21
N GLU A 443 -6.73 5.07 36.25
CA GLU A 443 -6.77 3.74 36.86
C GLU A 443 -7.06 3.83 38.36
N GLU A 444 -6.44 4.77 39.08
CA GLU A 444 -6.70 5.00 40.50
C GLU A 444 -8.20 5.29 40.74
N ALA A 445 -8.77 6.22 39.98
CA ALA A 445 -10.17 6.58 40.07
C ALA A 445 -11.09 5.39 39.75
N ALA A 446 -10.76 4.61 38.73
CA ALA A 446 -11.52 3.41 38.35
C ALA A 446 -11.49 2.33 39.44
N LEU A 447 -10.33 2.07 40.05
CA LEU A 447 -10.19 1.11 41.14
C LEU A 447 -10.92 1.56 42.40
N VAL A 448 -10.83 2.84 42.76
CA VAL A 448 -11.59 3.42 43.88
C VAL A 448 -13.09 3.28 43.64
N SER A 449 -13.57 3.54 42.40
CA SER A 449 -14.97 3.35 42.03
C SER A 449 -15.38 1.86 42.10
N LEU A 450 -14.55 0.95 41.59
CA LEU A 450 -14.79 -0.49 41.61
C LEU A 450 -14.93 -1.03 43.04
N LEU A 451 -14.09 -0.56 43.97
CA LEU A 451 -14.09 -0.97 45.37
C LEU A 451 -15.30 -0.51 46.18
N LYS A 452 -16.06 0.49 45.67
CA LYS A 452 -17.36 0.89 46.26
C LYS A 452 -18.47 -0.15 45.99
N ARG A 453 -18.30 -0.99 44.97
CA ARG A 453 -19.28 -2.02 44.59
C ARG A 453 -19.11 -3.27 45.44
N LYS A 454 -20.17 -4.09 45.52
CA LYS A 454 -20.10 -5.41 46.15
C LYS A 454 -19.31 -6.36 45.24
N LEU A 455 -18.13 -6.80 45.69
CA LEU A 455 -17.24 -7.73 44.99
C LEU A 455 -17.08 -9.03 45.78
N SER A 456 -16.77 -10.13 45.11
CA SER A 456 -16.32 -11.35 45.78
C SER A 456 -14.98 -11.10 46.49
N LYS A 457 -14.71 -11.85 47.57
CA LYS A 457 -13.48 -11.69 48.39
C LYS A 457 -12.20 -11.70 47.53
N PRO A 458 -11.96 -12.68 46.64
CA PRO A 458 -10.74 -12.70 45.83
C PRO A 458 -10.59 -11.48 44.91
N ARG A 459 -11.71 -11.04 44.30
CA ARG A 459 -11.72 -9.88 43.40
C ARG A 459 -11.47 -8.57 44.14
N ARG A 460 -11.95 -8.47 45.39
CA ARG A 460 -11.70 -7.31 46.25
C ARG A 460 -10.23 -7.24 46.68
N GLU A 461 -9.64 -8.38 47.08
CA GLU A 461 -8.22 -8.46 47.45
C GLU A 461 -7.32 -8.07 46.27
N GLN A 462 -7.60 -8.58 45.07
CA GLN A 462 -6.88 -8.22 43.85
C GLN A 462 -6.98 -6.71 43.54
N ALA A 463 -8.18 -6.13 43.65
CA ALA A 463 -8.39 -4.71 43.41
C ALA A 463 -7.67 -3.82 44.44
N LEU A 464 -7.61 -4.24 45.72
CA LEU A 464 -6.86 -3.53 46.76
C LEU A 464 -5.36 -3.59 46.53
N ALA A 465 -4.82 -4.77 46.17
CA ALA A 465 -3.41 -4.92 45.83
C ALA A 465 -3.02 -4.02 44.66
N ARG A 466 -3.82 -4.03 43.59
CA ARG A 466 -3.58 -3.16 42.43
C ARG A 466 -3.69 -1.67 42.78
N LEU A 467 -4.66 -1.27 43.60
CA LEU A 467 -4.80 0.12 44.05
C LEU A 467 -3.56 0.58 44.85
N ALA A 468 -2.98 -0.30 45.67
CA ALA A 468 -1.76 0.02 46.42
C ALA A 468 -0.57 0.27 45.47
N GLU A 469 -0.42 -0.54 44.43
CA GLU A 469 0.60 -0.33 43.38
C GLU A 469 0.38 0.99 42.65
N VAL A 470 -0.86 1.28 42.24
CA VAL A 470 -1.22 2.52 41.52
C VAL A 470 -0.93 3.74 42.38
N ARG A 471 -1.30 3.70 43.67
CA ARG A 471 -1.00 4.78 44.62
C ARG A 471 0.48 5.00 44.85
N SER A 472 1.27 3.94 44.81
CA SER A 472 2.74 4.08 44.88
C SER A 472 3.25 4.91 43.70
N ALA A 473 2.74 4.69 42.49
CA ALA A 473 3.14 5.46 41.32
C ALA A 473 2.58 6.89 41.33
N THR A 474 1.30 7.09 41.70
CA THR A 474 0.71 8.43 41.75
C THR A 474 1.31 9.31 42.84
N ALA A 475 1.80 8.73 43.94
CA ALA A 475 2.58 9.43 44.94
C ALA A 475 3.93 9.93 44.40
N GLU A 476 4.61 9.14 43.55
CA GLU A 476 5.85 9.56 42.91
C GLU A 476 5.61 10.72 41.91
N PHE A 477 4.50 10.69 41.15
CA PHE A 477 4.12 11.84 40.31
C PHE A 477 3.86 13.12 41.11
N ASN A 478 3.22 13.01 42.29
CA ASN A 478 3.04 14.16 43.18
C ASN A 478 4.39 14.78 43.58
N LYS A 479 5.32 13.96 44.05
CA LYS A 479 6.68 14.42 44.42
C LYS A 479 7.39 15.07 43.26
N MET A 480 7.23 14.52 42.06
CA MET A 480 7.83 15.08 40.85
C MET A 480 7.30 16.48 40.54
N ARG A 481 5.99 16.71 40.69
CA ARG A 481 5.36 18.02 40.48
C ARG A 481 5.69 19.05 41.56
N GLU A 482 5.95 18.63 42.79
CA GLU A 482 6.38 19.52 43.87
C GLU A 482 7.82 20.02 43.68
N ASN A 483 8.63 19.28 42.91
CA ASN A 483 10.04 19.57 42.63
C ASN A 483 10.29 20.11 41.21
N ALA A 484 9.23 20.32 40.41
CA ALA A 484 9.27 20.89 39.06
C ALA A 484 8.85 22.36 39.10
#